data_AF-A0A434PPB3-F1
#
_entry.id   AF-A0A434PPB3-F1
#
_cell.length_a   1.000
_cell.length_b   1.000
_cell.length_c   1.000
_cell.angle_alpha   90.00
_cell.angle_beta   90.00
_cell.angle_gamma   90.00
#
_symmetry.space_group_name_H-M   'P 1'
#
loop_
_entity.id
_entity.type
_entity.pdbx_description
1 polymer ?
#
loop_
_entity_poly.entity_id
_entity_poly.type
_entity_poly.pdbx_seq_one_letter_code
_entity_poly.pdbx_strand_id
1 'polypeptide(L)'
;MAKEATRGGKTETLTIRLDPKTRFILEYLSRLKGQNITTVVERAIVAAASQEMVKDPQWPDQPDGWQSFWDVSDGCRALRMAERSEFFPTYEEERRLAFAKTHWPFFYTSEKKSQFINHYIDVLWPRIDEFIQIHDDQKDSDYFAAGKAMQAALRAAKLAAPEWPISDLSDEIPF
;
A
#
# COMPACT_ATOMS: atom_id res chain seq x y z
N MET A 1 -8.47 25.90 25.86
CA MET A 1 -8.26 26.09 24.41
C MET A 1 -8.66 24.80 23.71
N ALA A 2 -9.69 24.83 22.87
CA ALA A 2 -10.18 23.66 22.16
C ALA A 2 -9.35 23.46 20.88
N LYS A 3 -8.73 22.30 20.70
CA LYS A 3 -8.10 21.92 19.43
C LYS A 3 -9.20 21.54 18.44
N GLU A 4 -9.15 22.18 17.27
CA GLU A 4 -10.04 21.93 16.14
C GLU A 4 -10.02 20.45 15.74
N ALA A 5 -11.22 19.90 15.57
CA ALA A 5 -11.41 18.63 14.91
C ALA A 5 -11.13 18.83 13.41
N THR A 6 -10.06 18.22 12.90
CA THR A 6 -9.84 18.05 11.45
C THR A 6 -10.92 17.10 10.91
N ARG A 7 -12.09 17.67 10.61
CA ARG A 7 -13.19 17.05 9.87
C ARG A 7 -12.84 17.00 8.38
N GLY A 8 -13.07 15.85 7.77
CA GLY A 8 -13.23 15.69 6.32
C GLY A 8 -12.02 15.05 5.65
N GLY A 9 -12.16 13.78 5.24
CA GLY A 9 -11.26 13.19 4.25
C GLY A 9 -11.26 14.06 3.00
N LYS A 10 -10.07 14.29 2.42
CA LYS A 10 -9.91 15.08 1.21
C LYS A 10 -10.73 14.42 0.09
N THR A 11 -11.77 15.09 -0.40
CA THR A 11 -12.44 14.67 -1.64
C THR A 11 -11.47 14.87 -2.80
N GLU A 12 -11.23 13.82 -3.57
CA GLU A 12 -10.40 13.89 -4.76
C GLU A 12 -11.21 14.40 -5.96
N THR A 13 -10.60 15.26 -6.79
CA THR A 13 -11.27 15.81 -7.99
C THR A 13 -10.91 14.95 -9.20
N LEU A 14 -11.91 14.33 -9.81
CA LEU A 14 -11.77 13.54 -11.05
C LEU A 14 -12.37 14.31 -12.23
N THR A 15 -11.56 14.55 -13.27
CA THR A 15 -12.02 15.15 -14.54
C THR A 15 -12.11 14.07 -15.61
N ILE A 16 -13.31 13.83 -16.14
CA ILE A 16 -13.57 12.82 -17.18
C ILE A 16 -14.07 13.51 -18.44
N ARG A 17 -13.54 13.12 -19.60
CA ARG A 17 -14.11 13.51 -20.91
C ARG A 17 -15.14 12.46 -21.32
N LEU A 18 -16.37 12.90 -21.54
CA LEU A 18 -17.49 12.05 -21.98
C LEU A 18 -18.01 12.57 -23.31
N ASP A 19 -18.39 11.65 -24.20
CA ASP A 19 -19.15 12.02 -25.38
C ASP A 19 -20.57 12.50 -24.99
N PRO A 20 -21.26 13.26 -25.87
CA PRO A 20 -22.58 13.82 -25.56
C PRO A 20 -23.63 12.76 -25.15
N LYS A 21 -23.59 11.56 -25.75
CA LYS A 21 -24.56 10.49 -25.45
C LYS A 21 -24.32 9.92 -24.06
N THR A 22 -23.07 9.65 -23.70
CA THR A 22 -22.73 9.14 -22.36
C THR A 22 -23.05 10.17 -21.27
N ARG A 23 -22.79 11.46 -21.53
CA ARG A 23 -23.19 12.54 -20.63
C ARG A 23 -24.71 12.55 -20.41
N PHE A 24 -25.50 12.49 -21.47
CA PHE A 24 -26.97 12.45 -21.37
C PHE A 24 -27.46 11.24 -20.57
N ILE A 25 -26.90 10.05 -20.80
CA ILE A 25 -27.25 8.83 -20.06
C ILE A 25 -26.97 9.00 -18.55
N LEU A 26 -25.82 9.58 -18.20
CA LEU A 26 -25.45 9.85 -16.81
C LEU A 26 -26.43 10.82 -16.12
N GLU A 27 -26.79 11.91 -16.82
CA GLU A 27 -27.79 12.88 -16.33
C GLU A 27 -29.19 12.25 -16.19
N TYR A 28 -29.60 11.43 -17.16
CA TYR A 28 -30.85 10.68 -17.11
C TYR A 28 -30.90 9.75 -15.89
N LEU A 29 -29.84 8.97 -15.66
CA LEU A 29 -29.74 8.06 -14.51
C LEU A 29 -29.75 8.80 -13.17
N SER A 30 -29.05 9.94 -13.09
CA SER A 30 -29.05 10.82 -11.92
C SER A 30 -30.48 11.27 -11.57
N ARG A 31 -31.25 11.75 -12.56
CA ARG A 31 -32.65 12.15 -12.37
C ARG A 31 -33.56 10.98 -12.03
N LEU A 32 -33.44 9.86 -12.74
CA LEU A 32 -34.25 8.66 -12.54
C LEU A 32 -34.08 8.08 -11.13
N LYS A 33 -32.85 8.08 -10.60
CA LYS A 33 -32.51 7.54 -9.27
C LYS A 33 -32.62 8.58 -8.15
N GLY A 34 -32.89 9.85 -8.45
CA GLY A 34 -32.92 10.94 -7.47
C GLY A 34 -31.58 11.15 -6.75
N GLN A 35 -30.46 10.91 -7.44
CA GLN A 35 -29.11 10.98 -6.88
C GLN A 35 -28.28 11.98 -7.65
N ASN A 36 -27.29 12.60 -7.01
CA ASN A 36 -26.34 13.44 -7.76
C ASN A 36 -25.48 12.57 -8.70
N ILE A 37 -24.91 13.21 -9.73
CA ILE A 37 -24.08 12.53 -10.74
C ILE A 37 -22.92 11.77 -10.07
N THR A 38 -22.25 12.37 -9.09
CA THR A 38 -21.13 11.77 -8.36
C THR A 38 -21.51 10.43 -7.73
N THR A 39 -22.63 10.36 -7.01
CA THR A 39 -23.12 9.11 -6.38
C THR A 39 -23.48 8.05 -7.41
N VAL A 40 -24.02 8.44 -8.58
CA VAL A 40 -24.29 7.49 -9.66
C VAL A 40 -22.98 6.88 -10.18
N VAL A 41 -21.96 7.72 -10.39
CA VAL A 41 -20.64 7.27 -10.87
C VAL A 41 -19.97 6.37 -9.83
N GLU A 42 -19.89 6.79 -8.56
CA GLU A 42 -19.28 6.01 -7.47
C GLU A 42 -19.92 4.63 -7.34
N ARG A 43 -21.26 4.57 -7.32
CA ARG A 43 -21.97 3.29 -7.22
C ARG A 43 -21.77 2.41 -8.44
N ALA A 44 -21.69 3.00 -9.64
CA ALA A 44 -21.42 2.26 -10.86
C ALA A 44 -19.99 1.66 -10.84
N ILE A 45 -18.99 2.42 -10.38
CA ILE A 45 -17.61 1.95 -10.23
C ILE A 45 -17.55 0.81 -9.22
N VAL A 46 -18.15 0.98 -8.03
CA VAL A 46 -18.15 -0.06 -6.99
C VAL A 46 -18.87 -1.32 -7.48
N ALA A 47 -20.00 -1.17 -8.18
CA ALA A 47 -20.72 -2.30 -8.75
C ALA A 47 -19.91 -3.04 -9.81
N ALA A 48 -19.22 -2.32 -10.71
CA ALA A 48 -18.34 -2.90 -11.70
C ALA A 48 -17.15 -3.60 -11.04
N ALA A 49 -16.45 -2.93 -10.14
CA ALA A 49 -15.29 -3.47 -9.43
C ALA A 49 -15.63 -4.70 -8.58
N SER A 50 -16.85 -4.80 -8.04
CA SER A 50 -17.30 -5.96 -7.27
C SER A 50 -17.55 -7.21 -8.14
N GLN A 51 -17.54 -7.07 -9.47
CA GLN A 51 -17.64 -8.18 -10.41
C GLN A 51 -16.26 -8.61 -10.92
N GLU A 52 -15.24 -7.77 -10.74
CA GLU A 52 -13.86 -8.05 -11.15
C GLU A 52 -13.12 -8.73 -10.00
N MET A 53 -12.70 -9.97 -10.25
CA MET A 53 -12.08 -10.82 -9.24
C MET A 53 -10.71 -11.31 -9.73
N VAL A 54 -9.73 -11.31 -8.84
CA VAL A 54 -8.37 -11.80 -9.09
C VAL A 54 -8.22 -13.18 -8.47
N LYS A 55 -7.72 -14.17 -9.22
CA LYS A 55 -7.59 -15.54 -8.70
C LYS A 55 -6.51 -15.61 -7.64
N ASP A 56 -6.82 -16.05 -6.43
CA ASP A 56 -5.78 -16.26 -5.41
C ASP A 56 -4.89 -17.48 -5.79
N PRO A 57 -3.55 -17.34 -5.87
CA PRO A 57 -2.64 -18.43 -6.20
C PRO A 57 -2.61 -19.54 -5.14
N GLN A 58 -2.85 -19.18 -3.88
CA GLN A 58 -2.91 -20.07 -2.73
C GLN A 58 -4.29 -20.71 -2.57
N TRP A 59 -5.37 -19.98 -2.90
CA TRP A 59 -6.75 -20.47 -2.85
C TRP A 59 -7.53 -20.19 -4.15
N PRO A 60 -7.31 -20.96 -5.23
CA PRO A 60 -7.92 -20.70 -6.54
C PRO A 60 -9.46 -20.66 -6.57
N ASP A 61 -10.11 -21.34 -5.62
CA ASP A 61 -11.57 -21.40 -5.47
C ASP A 61 -12.15 -20.20 -4.69
N GLN A 62 -11.31 -19.34 -4.13
CA GLN A 62 -11.68 -18.15 -3.37
C GLN A 62 -10.97 -16.94 -3.97
N PRO A 63 -11.46 -16.42 -5.12
CA PRO A 63 -10.81 -15.29 -5.73
C PRO A 63 -10.96 -14.03 -4.89
N ASP A 64 -9.97 -13.15 -4.97
CA ASP A 64 -9.92 -11.87 -4.27
C ASP A 64 -10.67 -10.79 -5.03
N GLY A 65 -11.49 -10.02 -4.32
CA GLY A 65 -12.07 -8.77 -4.82
C GLY A 65 -11.21 -7.56 -4.47
N TRP A 66 -11.61 -6.38 -4.94
CA TRP A 66 -10.93 -5.12 -4.60
C TRP A 66 -10.80 -4.89 -3.07
N GLN A 67 -11.73 -5.43 -2.28
CA GLN A 67 -11.74 -5.34 -0.82
C GLN A 67 -10.54 -6.06 -0.17
N SER A 68 -10.03 -7.13 -0.78
CA SER A 68 -8.83 -7.82 -0.28
C SER A 68 -7.58 -6.93 -0.38
N PHE A 69 -7.55 -6.07 -1.40
CA PHE A 69 -6.42 -5.17 -1.69
C PHE A 69 -6.54 -3.80 -1.00
N TRP A 70 -7.75 -3.37 -0.66
CA TRP A 70 -7.97 -2.08 -0.03
C TRP A 70 -7.46 -2.06 1.43
N ASP A 71 -6.71 -1.01 1.75
CA ASP A 71 -6.29 -0.65 3.10
C ASP A 71 -6.30 0.89 3.22
N VAL A 72 -6.48 1.38 4.44
CA VAL A 72 -6.38 2.82 4.75
C VAL A 72 -4.93 3.29 4.69
N SER A 73 -3.99 2.39 5.00
CA SER A 73 -2.57 2.61 4.80
C SER A 73 -2.21 2.53 3.32
N ASP A 74 -1.77 3.66 2.76
CA ASP A 74 -1.32 3.73 1.37
C ASP A 74 -0.19 2.73 1.10
N GLY A 75 0.70 2.51 2.06
CA GLY A 75 1.80 1.57 1.94
C GLY A 75 1.36 0.12 1.94
N CYS A 76 0.42 -0.26 2.81
CA CYS A 76 -0.15 -1.60 2.78
C CYS A 76 -0.86 -1.88 1.45
N ARG A 77 -1.64 -0.92 0.94
CA ARG A 77 -2.32 -1.04 -0.35
C ARG A 77 -1.31 -1.20 -1.50
N ALA A 78 -0.26 -0.37 -1.52
CA ALA A 78 0.78 -0.45 -2.54
C ALA A 78 1.53 -1.80 -2.51
N LEU A 79 1.90 -2.29 -1.33
CA LEU A 79 2.56 -3.59 -1.20
C LEU A 79 1.66 -4.75 -1.62
N ARG A 80 0.37 -4.76 -1.21
CA ARG A 80 -0.60 -5.78 -1.63
C ARG A 80 -0.79 -5.81 -3.14
N MET A 81 -0.88 -4.65 -3.78
CA MET A 81 -1.02 -4.58 -5.24
C MET A 81 0.26 -5.06 -5.95
N ALA A 82 1.44 -4.66 -5.45
CA ALA A 82 2.71 -5.08 -6.03
C ALA A 82 2.97 -6.59 -5.91
N GLU A 83 2.38 -7.26 -4.92
CA GLU A 83 2.49 -8.72 -4.75
C GLU A 83 1.78 -9.53 -5.83
N ARG A 84 0.88 -8.90 -6.60
CA ARG A 84 0.03 -9.57 -7.60
C ARG A 84 0.48 -9.22 -9.02
N SER A 85 0.89 -10.24 -9.75
CA SER A 85 1.27 -10.12 -11.17
C SER A 85 0.16 -9.58 -12.06
N GLU A 86 -1.11 -9.81 -11.67
CA GLU A 86 -2.31 -9.44 -12.40
C GLU A 86 -2.53 -7.92 -12.47
N PHE A 87 -1.89 -7.16 -11.57
CA PHE A 87 -1.88 -5.70 -11.60
C PHE A 87 -0.71 -5.11 -12.40
N PHE A 88 0.11 -5.95 -13.04
CA PHE A 88 1.24 -5.55 -13.87
C PHE A 88 2.14 -4.51 -13.17
N PRO A 89 2.71 -4.85 -12.00
CA PRO A 89 3.48 -3.90 -11.21
C PRO A 89 4.66 -3.34 -12.01
N THR A 90 4.92 -2.05 -11.81
CA THR A 90 6.07 -1.37 -12.39
C THR A 90 7.36 -1.76 -11.67
N TYR A 91 8.50 -1.49 -12.31
CA TYR A 91 9.82 -1.74 -11.70
C TYR A 91 9.98 -1.10 -10.31
N GLU A 92 9.51 0.14 -10.12
CA GLU A 92 9.61 0.81 -8.82
C GLU A 92 8.72 0.16 -7.75
N GLU A 93 7.55 -0.37 -8.13
CA GLU A 93 6.66 -1.10 -7.23
C GLU A 93 7.27 -2.45 -6.83
N GLU A 94 7.83 -3.19 -7.80
CA GLU A 94 8.55 -4.43 -7.54
C GLU A 94 9.79 -4.19 -6.66
N ARG A 95 10.53 -3.11 -6.90
CA ARG A 95 11.70 -2.71 -6.10
C ARG A 95 11.32 -2.40 -4.65
N ARG A 96 10.24 -1.64 -4.42
CA ARG A 96 9.72 -1.37 -3.07
C ARG A 96 9.26 -2.64 -2.37
N LEU A 97 8.58 -3.53 -3.09
CA LEU A 97 8.16 -4.81 -2.55
C LEU A 97 9.35 -5.70 -2.18
N ALA A 98 10.37 -5.79 -3.05
CA ALA A 98 11.58 -6.55 -2.79
C ALA A 98 12.29 -6.01 -1.53
N PHE A 99 12.41 -4.69 -1.41
CA PHE A 99 12.98 -4.06 -0.22
C PHE A 99 12.20 -4.40 1.06
N ALA A 100 10.87 -4.31 1.03
CA ALA A 100 10.02 -4.67 2.17
C ALA A 100 10.14 -6.15 2.54
N LYS A 101 10.29 -7.03 1.55
CA LYS A 101 10.50 -8.47 1.76
C LYS A 101 11.87 -8.78 2.35
N THR A 102 12.91 -8.04 1.99
CA THR A 102 14.26 -8.19 2.58
C THR A 102 14.27 -7.71 4.02
N HIS A 103 13.67 -6.54 4.28
CA HIS A 103 13.60 -5.92 5.61
C HIS A 103 12.32 -6.31 6.34
N TRP A 104 11.90 -7.58 6.22
CA TRP A 104 10.59 -8.02 6.66
C TRP A 104 10.22 -7.63 8.11
N PRO A 105 11.12 -7.55 9.12
CA PRO A 105 10.72 -7.20 10.49
C PRO A 105 10.09 -5.80 10.62
N PHE A 106 10.32 -4.92 9.65
CA PHE A 106 9.78 -3.56 9.62
C PHE A 106 8.41 -3.48 8.91
N PHE A 107 8.06 -4.48 8.10
CA PHE A 107 6.88 -4.44 7.23
C PHE A 107 5.88 -5.57 7.51
N TYR A 108 6.35 -6.71 8.00
CA TYR A 108 5.56 -7.92 8.21
C TYR A 108 5.67 -8.44 9.64
N THR A 109 4.58 -9.03 10.14
CA THR A 109 4.52 -9.58 11.50
C THR A 109 5.39 -10.83 11.69
N SER A 110 5.75 -11.51 10.59
CA SER A 110 6.59 -12.70 10.60
C SER A 110 7.35 -12.84 9.28
N GLU A 111 8.41 -13.65 9.30
CA GLU A 111 9.21 -13.98 8.11
C GLU A 111 8.38 -14.62 6.98
N LYS A 112 7.26 -15.26 7.33
CA LYS A 112 6.30 -15.81 6.36
C LYS A 112 5.58 -14.74 5.54
N LYS A 113 5.74 -13.45 5.88
CA LYS A 113 5.22 -12.30 5.13
C LYS A 113 3.70 -12.34 4.90
N SER A 114 2.97 -12.92 5.85
CA SER A 114 1.52 -13.15 5.73
C SER A 114 0.67 -11.96 6.14
N GLN A 115 1.16 -11.10 7.04
CA GLN A 115 0.43 -9.93 7.53
C GLN A 115 1.35 -8.73 7.69
N PHE A 116 0.84 -7.57 7.29
CA PHE A 116 1.54 -6.29 7.39
C PHE A 116 1.46 -5.69 8.80
N ILE A 117 2.50 -4.94 9.18
CA ILE A 117 2.50 -4.11 10.38
C ILE A 117 2.09 -2.69 9.99
N ASN A 118 0.79 -2.43 9.83
CA ASN A 118 0.27 -1.17 9.27
C ASN A 118 0.86 0.08 9.93
N HIS A 119 0.97 0.09 11.27
CA HIS A 119 1.47 1.26 12.00
C HIS A 119 2.96 1.53 11.82
N TYR A 120 3.78 0.52 11.46
CA TYR A 120 5.17 0.77 11.05
C TYR A 120 5.21 1.29 9.62
N ILE A 121 4.43 0.67 8.73
CA ILE A 121 4.33 1.06 7.32
C ILE A 121 3.88 2.51 7.21
N ASP A 122 2.87 2.96 7.96
CA ASP A 122 2.42 4.36 7.92
C ASP A 122 3.52 5.37 8.29
N VAL A 123 4.48 4.97 9.13
CA VAL A 123 5.62 5.82 9.51
C VAL A 123 6.75 5.76 8.48
N LEU A 124 7.03 4.57 7.93
CA LEU A 124 8.17 4.34 7.05
C LEU A 124 7.85 4.67 5.58
N TRP A 125 6.63 4.39 5.13
CA TRP A 125 6.21 4.48 3.73
C TRP A 125 6.41 5.86 3.10
N PRO A 126 6.14 7.00 3.78
CA PRO A 126 6.40 8.33 3.22
C PRO A 126 7.87 8.58 2.85
N ARG A 127 8.80 7.80 3.38
CA ARG A 127 10.25 7.88 3.15
C ARG A 127 10.83 6.59 2.58
N ILE A 128 9.99 5.72 2.00
CA ILE A 128 10.44 4.39 1.55
C ILE A 128 11.57 4.48 0.52
N ASP A 129 11.47 5.41 -0.43
CA ASP A 129 12.49 5.60 -1.48
C ASP A 129 13.83 6.08 -0.89
N GLU A 130 13.81 6.84 0.21
CA GLU A 130 15.02 7.24 0.94
C GLU A 130 15.71 6.02 1.59
N PHE A 131 14.93 5.13 2.23
CA PHE A 131 15.49 3.93 2.85
C PHE A 131 16.04 2.94 1.82
N ILE A 132 15.37 2.82 0.67
CA ILE A 132 15.88 2.01 -0.45
C ILE A 132 17.19 2.60 -0.97
N GLN A 133 17.28 3.93 -1.12
CA GLN A 133 18.51 4.58 -1.55
C GLN A 133 19.66 4.34 -0.56
N ILE A 134 19.41 4.46 0.76
CA ILE A 134 20.40 4.15 1.79
C ILE A 134 20.90 2.71 1.67
N HIS A 135 19.99 1.76 1.43
CA HIS A 135 20.38 0.36 1.23
C HIS A 135 21.24 0.19 -0.02
N ASP A 136 20.84 0.75 -1.15
CA ASP A 136 21.56 0.58 -2.41
C ASP A 136 22.96 1.23 -2.36
N ASP A 137 23.11 2.36 -1.69
CA ASP A 137 24.37 3.07 -1.53
C ASP A 137 25.33 2.41 -0.53
N GLN A 138 24.80 1.76 0.50
CA GLN A 138 25.60 1.25 1.62
C GLN A 138 25.64 -0.27 1.72
N LYS A 139 24.92 -1.02 0.90
CA LYS A 139 24.86 -2.50 0.98
C LYS A 139 26.24 -3.18 0.95
N ASP A 140 27.22 -2.58 0.26
CA ASP A 140 28.57 -3.13 0.14
C ASP A 140 29.43 -2.85 1.39
N SER A 141 29.14 -1.79 2.15
CA SER A 141 29.94 -1.35 3.31
C SER A 141 29.24 -1.56 4.67
N ASP A 142 27.93 -1.38 4.72
CA ASP A 142 27.05 -1.59 5.88
C ASP A 142 25.67 -2.05 5.38
N TYR A 143 25.56 -3.35 5.14
CA TYR A 143 24.32 -3.99 4.70
C TYR A 143 23.11 -3.66 5.59
N PHE A 144 23.34 -3.37 6.87
CA PHE A 144 22.30 -3.12 7.85
C PHE A 144 21.91 -1.63 7.99
N ALA A 145 22.55 -0.73 7.24
CA ALA A 145 22.36 0.72 7.34
C ALA A 145 20.90 1.16 7.18
N ALA A 146 20.19 0.63 6.18
CA ALA A 146 18.80 0.98 5.94
C ALA A 146 17.88 0.57 7.10
N GLY A 147 18.07 -0.64 7.65
CA GLY A 147 17.32 -1.07 8.83
C GLY A 147 17.63 -0.24 10.08
N LYS A 148 18.88 0.22 10.27
CA LYS A 148 19.22 1.18 11.34
C LYS A 148 18.47 2.50 11.16
N ALA A 149 18.40 3.01 9.93
CA ALA A 149 17.67 4.24 9.61
C ALA A 149 16.15 4.08 9.84
N MET A 150 15.56 2.96 9.43
CA MET A 150 14.15 2.63 9.69
C MET A 150 13.88 2.48 11.19
N GLN A 151 14.77 1.83 11.94
CA GLN A 151 14.65 1.69 13.40
C GLN A 151 14.66 3.06 14.08
N ALA A 152 15.55 3.96 13.65
CA ALA A 152 15.60 5.33 14.16
C ALA A 152 14.31 6.11 13.85
N ALA A 153 13.74 5.96 12.64
CA ALA A 153 12.48 6.58 12.27
C ALA A 153 11.30 6.09 13.13
N LEU A 154 11.19 4.78 13.37
CA LEU A 154 10.16 4.21 14.24
C LEU A 154 10.30 4.68 15.69
N ARG A 155 11.53 4.72 16.22
CA ARG A 155 11.80 5.23 17.58
C ARG A 155 11.48 6.72 17.70
N ALA A 156 11.77 7.52 16.68
CA ALA A 156 11.39 8.94 16.65
C ALA A 156 9.87 9.13 16.68
N ALA A 157 9.12 8.21 16.06
CA ALA A 157 7.67 8.13 16.15
C ALA A 157 7.14 7.49 17.46
N LYS A 158 8.04 7.17 18.41
CA LYS A 158 7.73 6.51 19.70
C LYS A 158 7.13 5.11 19.56
N LEU A 159 7.46 4.40 18.48
CA LEU A 159 7.08 3.00 18.27
C LEU A 159 8.19 2.08 18.76
N ALA A 160 7.81 0.90 19.24
CA ALA A 160 8.74 -0.15 19.63
C ALA A 160 9.35 -0.76 18.36
N ALA A 161 10.46 -0.23 17.88
CA ALA A 161 11.10 -0.72 16.66
C ALA A 161 11.69 -2.13 16.85
N PRO A 162 11.68 -2.99 15.81
CA PRO A 162 12.28 -4.32 15.89
C PRO A 162 13.78 -4.24 16.17
N GLU A 163 14.33 -5.29 16.77
CA GLU A 163 15.79 -5.42 16.89
C GLU A 163 16.44 -5.59 15.51
N TRP A 164 17.56 -4.89 15.31
CA TRP A 164 18.28 -4.87 14.03
C TRP A 164 19.75 -4.54 14.26
N PRO A 165 20.70 -5.29 13.69
CA PRO A 165 20.53 -6.47 12.83
C PRO A 165 19.92 -7.68 13.58
N ILE A 166 19.32 -8.62 12.84
CA ILE A 166 18.81 -9.88 13.42
C ILE A 166 20.01 -10.69 13.90
N SER A 167 20.06 -11.03 15.19
CA SER A 167 21.22 -11.65 15.85
C SER A 167 21.65 -13.00 15.24
N ASP A 168 20.74 -13.76 14.65
CA ASP A 168 21.08 -15.04 13.99
C ASP A 168 21.82 -14.87 12.65
N LEU A 169 21.75 -13.69 12.00
CA LEU A 169 22.42 -13.44 10.73
C LEU A 169 23.84 -12.89 10.89
N SER A 170 24.23 -12.45 12.10
CA SER A 170 25.59 -11.96 12.35
C SER A 170 26.62 -13.06 12.58
N ASP A 171 26.19 -14.28 12.91
CA ASP A 171 27.09 -15.40 13.24
C ASP A 171 27.35 -16.35 12.04
N GLU A 172 26.61 -16.23 10.94
CA GLU A 172 26.68 -17.13 9.77
C GLU A 172 27.28 -16.53 8.49
N ILE A 173 27.93 -15.36 8.54
CA ILE A 173 28.66 -14.84 7.37
C ILE A 173 30.15 -15.20 7.50
N PRO A 174 30.62 -16.34 6.95
CA PRO A 174 32.05 -16.55 6.75
C PRO A 174 32.52 -15.62 5.64
N PHE A 175 33.60 -14.89 5.93
CA PHE A 175 34.39 -14.13 4.96
C PHE A 175 34.96 -15.03 3.86
#